data_AF-A0A8T5S7E5-F1
#
_entry.id   AF-A0A8T5S7E5-F1
#
_cell.length_a   1.000
_cell.length_b   1.000
_cell.length_c   1.000
_cell.angle_alpha   90.00
_cell.angle_beta   90.00
_cell.angle_gamma   90.00
#
_symmetry.space_group_name_H-M   'P 1'
#
loop_
_entity.id
_entity.type
_entity.pdbx_description
1 polymer ?
#
loop_
_entity_poly.entity_id
_entity_poly.type
_entity_poly.pdbx_seq_one_letter_code
_entity_poly.pdbx_strand_id
1 'polypeptide(L)'
;MSIDKWLSEEDSKEERIRKEKAFKNLSEGEVKELKKKKIRNIVMKNEQKSIESEESDKFIDEILEFKEWLNQRTYLKGDIDKIETWIKNMHLKVSEHISGKEDSNSKKKLKEDYKKIPLNFLDEKTRIAINKKINGTTRTNSDNYYLRKLKKTVQEKLNESKYYEILEKILNLL
;
A
#
# COMPACT_ATOMS: atom_id res chain seq x y z
N MET A 1 -1.71 -28.94 31.06
CA MET A 1 -2.00 -29.52 29.74
C MET A 1 -0.75 -29.39 28.89
N SER A 2 -0.24 -30.48 28.29
CA SER A 2 0.96 -30.45 27.43
C SER A 2 0.62 -29.92 26.03
N ILE A 3 1.57 -29.22 25.41
CA ILE A 3 1.58 -28.77 24.01
C ILE A 3 1.28 -29.90 23.01
N ASP A 4 1.54 -31.15 23.40
CA ASP A 4 1.25 -32.33 22.58
C ASP A 4 -0.24 -32.55 22.32
N LYS A 5 -1.12 -32.02 23.19
CA LYS A 5 -2.58 -32.17 23.04
C LYS A 5 -3.18 -31.21 22.01
N TRP A 6 -2.42 -30.22 21.55
CA TRP A 6 -2.84 -29.20 20.57
C TRP A 6 -2.44 -29.56 19.13
N LEU A 7 -1.59 -30.56 18.92
CA LEU A 7 -1.11 -30.99 17.60
C LEU A 7 -1.81 -32.26 17.08
N SER A 8 -2.80 -32.78 17.83
CA SER A 8 -3.40 -34.10 17.59
C SER A 8 -4.70 -34.09 16.78
N GLU A 9 -5.29 -32.93 16.52
CA GLU A 9 -6.45 -32.77 15.65
C GLU A 9 -5.93 -31.95 14.45
N GLU A 10 -5.63 -32.48 13.26
CA GLU A 10 -6.59 -33.10 12.34
C GLU A 10 -5.84 -33.60 11.07
N ASP A 11 -4.68 -34.25 11.20
CA ASP A 11 -3.90 -34.69 10.02
C ASP A 11 -4.09 -36.20 9.76
N SER A 12 -4.55 -36.52 8.54
CA SER A 12 -4.73 -37.90 8.05
C SER A 12 -3.44 -38.72 8.20
N LYS A 13 -3.59 -40.03 8.44
CA LYS A 13 -2.46 -40.96 8.63
C LYS A 13 -1.42 -40.90 7.50
N GLU A 14 -1.78 -40.42 6.31
CA GLU A 14 -0.89 -40.30 5.14
C GLU A 14 0.00 -39.05 5.16
N GLU A 15 -0.48 -37.91 5.69
CA GLU A 15 0.34 -36.70 5.82
C GLU A 15 1.44 -36.84 6.89
N ARG A 16 1.16 -37.60 7.96
CA ARG A 16 2.17 -37.93 8.98
C ARG A 16 3.34 -38.72 8.37
N ILE A 17 3.08 -39.67 7.48
CA ILE A 17 4.11 -40.48 6.83
C ILE A 17 4.95 -39.65 5.84
N ARG A 18 4.34 -38.69 5.13
CA ARG A 18 5.08 -37.76 4.26
C ARG A 18 5.94 -36.78 5.06
N LYS A 19 5.41 -36.22 6.16
CA LYS A 19 6.17 -35.35 7.07
C LYS A 19 7.31 -36.14 7.74
N GLU A 20 7.08 -37.35 8.23
CA GLU A 20 8.12 -38.19 8.85
C GLU A 20 9.21 -38.63 7.86
N LYS A 21 8.87 -38.95 6.61
CA LYS A 21 9.88 -39.21 5.56
C LYS A 21 10.68 -37.96 5.19
N ALA A 22 10.04 -36.79 5.17
CA ALA A 22 10.74 -35.52 4.95
C ALA A 22 11.69 -35.17 6.12
N PHE A 23 11.28 -35.43 7.37
CA PHE A 23 12.11 -35.20 8.55
C PHE A 23 13.23 -36.22 8.74
N LYS A 24 13.09 -37.47 8.28
CA LYS A 24 14.17 -38.48 8.31
C LYS A 24 15.29 -38.22 7.29
N ASN A 25 15.02 -37.43 6.25
CA ASN A 25 16.01 -37.11 5.21
C ASN A 25 16.72 -35.75 5.42
N LEU A 26 16.37 -34.99 6.46
CA LEU A 26 17.02 -33.73 6.79
C LEU A 26 18.04 -33.95 7.90
N SER A 27 19.27 -33.47 7.71
CA SER A 27 20.30 -33.60 8.74
C SER A 27 19.95 -32.73 9.95
N GLU A 28 20.45 -33.07 11.13
CA GLU A 28 20.24 -32.30 12.36
C GLU A 28 20.64 -30.81 12.22
N GLY A 29 21.50 -30.48 11.26
CA GLY A 29 21.88 -29.12 10.91
C GLY A 29 20.73 -28.30 10.29
N GLU A 30 19.99 -28.89 9.35
CA GLU A 30 18.92 -28.20 8.62
C GLU A 30 17.69 -27.95 9.50
N VAL A 31 17.41 -28.87 10.44
CA VAL A 31 16.36 -28.69 11.44
C VAL A 31 16.68 -27.54 12.40
N LYS A 32 17.96 -27.38 12.79
CA LYS A 32 18.40 -26.25 13.63
C LYS A 32 18.31 -24.92 12.86
N GLU A 33 18.62 -24.90 11.57
CA GLU A 33 18.48 -23.71 10.75
C GLU A 33 17.03 -23.29 10.53
N LEU A 34 16.11 -24.23 10.29
CA LEU A 34 14.68 -23.93 10.15
C LEU A 34 14.08 -23.39 11.45
N LYS A 35 14.49 -23.93 12.60
CA LYS A 35 14.10 -23.39 13.91
C LYS A 35 14.66 -21.98 14.12
N LYS A 36 15.93 -21.74 13.79
CA LYS A 36 16.53 -20.39 13.85
C LYS A 36 15.84 -19.39 12.91
N LYS A 37 15.49 -19.80 11.68
CA LYS A 37 14.74 -18.97 10.72
C LYS A 37 13.35 -18.62 11.22
N LYS A 38 12.61 -19.58 11.81
CA LYS A 38 11.30 -19.31 12.41
C LYS A 38 11.38 -18.35 13.59
N ILE A 39 12.36 -18.53 14.48
CA ILE A 39 12.59 -17.62 15.62
C ILE A 39 12.92 -16.21 15.13
N ARG A 40 13.81 -16.09 14.13
CA ARG A 40 14.18 -14.80 13.52
C ARG A 40 12.96 -14.09 12.91
N ASN A 41 12.09 -14.82 12.22
CA ASN A 41 10.86 -14.25 11.64
C ASN A 41 9.85 -13.79 12.71
N ILE A 42 9.78 -14.45 13.87
CA ILE A 42 8.91 -14.03 14.98
C ILE A 42 9.48 -12.77 15.64
N VAL A 43 10.79 -12.70 15.85
CA VAL A 43 11.47 -11.53 16.44
C VAL A 43 11.30 -10.30 15.54
N MET A 44 11.57 -10.42 14.23
CA MET A 44 11.42 -9.27 13.32
C MET A 44 9.97 -8.78 13.20
N LYS A 45 8.98 -9.68 13.32
CA LYS A 45 7.56 -9.32 13.29
C LYS A 45 7.07 -8.65 14.59
N ASN A 46 7.73 -8.95 15.71
CA ASN A 46 7.48 -8.27 16.99
C ASN A 46 8.19 -6.91 17.06
N GLU A 47 9.41 -6.79 16.53
CA GLU A 47 10.13 -5.50 16.41
C GLU A 47 9.34 -4.49 15.56
N GLN A 48 8.73 -4.92 14.46
CA GLN A 48 7.91 -4.03 13.64
C GLN A 48 6.64 -3.55 14.35
N LYS A 49 6.04 -4.37 15.23
CA LYS A 49 4.88 -3.98 16.02
C LYS A 49 5.23 -3.09 17.21
N SER A 50 6.42 -3.25 17.80
CA SER A 50 6.85 -2.40 18.93
C SER A 50 7.26 -1.01 18.47
N ILE A 51 7.82 -0.86 17.26
CA ILE A 51 8.22 0.45 16.72
C ILE A 51 7.00 1.35 16.47
N GLU A 52 5.89 0.81 15.92
CA GLU A 52 4.66 1.60 15.70
C GLU A 52 3.98 2.00 17.02
N SER A 53 4.03 1.16 18.07
CA SER A 53 3.47 1.53 19.38
C SER A 53 4.34 2.53 20.15
N GLU A 54 5.67 2.45 20.02
CA GLU A 54 6.59 3.39 20.67
C GLU A 54 6.52 4.80 20.06
N GLU A 55 6.24 4.94 18.76
CA GLU A 55 6.04 6.26 18.14
C GLU A 55 4.75 6.93 18.61
N SER A 56 3.66 6.19 18.77
CA SER A 56 2.41 6.74 19.30
C SER A 56 2.55 7.17 20.76
N ASP A 57 3.27 6.40 21.56
CA ASP A 57 3.48 6.72 22.99
C ASP A 57 4.39 7.95 23.15
N LYS A 58 5.46 8.07 22.34
CA LYS A 58 6.32 9.27 22.31
C LYS A 58 5.56 10.54 21.95
N PHE A 59 4.64 10.48 20.98
CA PHE A 59 3.85 11.66 20.59
C PHE A 59 2.89 12.11 21.71
N ILE A 60 2.29 11.16 22.43
CA ILE A 60 1.44 11.46 23.59
C ILE A 60 2.28 12.10 24.71
N ASP A 61 3.49 11.61 24.94
CA ASP A 61 4.42 12.17 25.92
C ASP A 61 4.83 13.61 25.56
N GLU A 62 5.13 13.88 24.29
CA GLU A 62 5.42 15.24 23.80
C GLU A 62 4.23 16.20 23.97
N ILE A 63 2.99 15.72 23.78
CA ILE A 63 1.77 16.52 24.02
C ILE A 63 1.61 16.82 25.51
N LEU A 64 1.87 15.85 26.38
CA LEU A 64 1.78 16.02 27.83
C LEU A 64 2.86 17.00 28.32
N GLU A 65 4.07 16.91 27.81
CA GLU A 65 5.17 17.82 28.11
C GLU A 65 4.84 19.25 27.64
N PHE A 66 4.29 19.40 26.44
CA PHE A 66 3.82 20.68 25.93
C PHE A 66 2.68 21.27 26.77
N LYS A 67 1.75 20.43 27.23
CA LYS A 67 0.65 20.83 28.12
C LYS A 67 1.16 21.30 29.48
N GLU A 68 2.13 20.61 30.07
CA GLU A 68 2.74 21.03 31.34
C GLU A 68 3.51 22.34 31.17
N TRP A 69 4.28 22.48 30.09
CA TRP A 69 4.99 23.71 29.75
C TRP A 69 4.04 24.90 29.59
N LEU A 70 2.87 24.70 28.95
CA LEU A 70 1.83 25.72 28.84
C LEU A 70 1.21 26.09 30.19
N ASN A 71 0.91 25.09 31.02
CA ASN A 71 0.25 25.29 32.31
C ASN A 71 1.11 26.06 33.32
N GLN A 72 2.44 25.95 33.23
CA GLN A 72 3.38 26.70 34.09
C GLN A 72 3.44 28.19 33.76
N ARG A 73 2.98 28.62 32.58
CA ARG A 73 3.04 30.01 32.11
C ARG A 73 1.68 30.69 32.27
N THR A 74 1.50 31.39 33.39
CA THR A 74 0.24 32.08 33.77
C THR A 74 -0.29 33.07 32.73
N TYR A 75 0.59 33.71 31.96
CA TYR A 75 0.21 34.66 30.90
C TYR A 75 -0.32 33.99 29.62
N LEU A 76 0.09 32.74 29.33
CA LEU A 76 -0.44 31.97 28.19
C LEU A 76 -1.80 31.38 28.52
N LYS A 77 -2.12 31.22 29.81
CA LYS A 77 -3.41 30.70 30.28
C LYS A 77 -4.59 31.58 29.86
N GLY A 78 -4.39 32.90 29.77
CA GLY A 78 -5.39 33.85 29.25
C GLY A 78 -5.45 33.93 27.72
N ASP A 79 -4.43 33.40 27.03
CA ASP A 79 -4.34 33.38 25.57
C ASP A 79 -4.61 31.98 24.97
N ILE A 80 -5.10 31.03 25.79
CA ILE A 80 -5.42 29.65 25.36
C ILE A 80 -6.31 29.66 24.10
N ASP A 81 -7.35 30.49 24.07
CA ASP A 81 -8.27 30.60 22.93
C ASP A 81 -7.54 31.06 21.65
N LYS A 82 -6.56 31.97 21.78
CA LYS A 82 -5.74 32.43 20.66
C LYS A 82 -4.79 31.33 20.18
N ILE A 83 -4.20 30.58 21.12
CA ILE A 83 -3.31 29.46 20.82
C ILE A 83 -4.10 28.35 20.10
N GLU A 84 -5.29 28.01 20.59
CA GLU A 84 -6.18 27.04 19.95
C GLU A 84 -6.55 27.48 18.53
N THR A 85 -6.87 28.78 18.36
CA THR A 85 -7.14 29.37 17.04
C THR A 85 -5.92 29.28 16.12
N TRP A 86 -4.72 29.53 16.62
CA TRP A 86 -3.48 29.41 15.84
C TRP A 86 -3.19 27.97 15.45
N ILE A 87 -3.40 27.00 16.34
CA ILE A 87 -3.25 25.57 16.05
C ILE A 87 -4.27 25.14 14.99
N LYS A 88 -5.55 25.54 15.11
CA LYS A 88 -6.57 25.27 14.09
C LYS A 88 -6.19 25.86 12.74
N ASN A 89 -5.72 27.10 12.72
CA ASN A 89 -5.29 27.78 11.48
C ASN A 89 -4.04 27.12 10.87
N MET A 90 -3.11 26.68 11.70
CA MET A 90 -1.90 25.98 11.26
C MET A 90 -2.27 24.60 10.70
N HIS A 91 -3.14 23.86 11.38
CA HIS A 91 -3.67 22.58 10.91
C HIS A 91 -4.39 22.75 9.56
N LEU A 92 -5.24 23.77 9.41
CA LEU A 92 -5.90 24.08 8.15
C LEU A 92 -4.88 24.33 7.02
N LYS A 93 -3.90 25.19 7.25
CA LYS A 93 -2.83 25.46 6.27
C LYS A 93 -2.02 24.21 5.91
N VAL A 94 -1.71 23.36 6.90
CA VAL A 94 -1.00 22.08 6.67
C VAL A 94 -1.88 21.13 5.87
N SER A 95 -3.17 21.03 6.19
CA SER A 95 -4.12 20.17 5.48
C SER A 95 -4.34 20.60 4.02
N GLU A 96 -4.42 21.91 3.76
CA GLU A 96 -4.45 22.47 2.40
C GLU A 96 -3.17 22.18 1.63
N HIS A 97 -2.02 22.21 2.30
CA HIS A 97 -0.74 21.89 1.70
C HIS A 97 -0.57 20.38 1.41
N ILE A 98 -1.20 19.52 2.22
CA ILE A 98 -1.24 18.06 2.02
C ILE A 98 -2.21 17.71 0.89
N SER A 99 -3.42 18.25 0.86
CA SER A 99 -4.40 18.00 -0.20
C SER A 99 -3.91 18.49 -1.57
N GLY A 100 -3.23 19.64 -1.62
CA GLY A 100 -2.55 20.11 -2.83
C GLY A 100 -1.37 19.22 -3.27
N LYS A 101 -0.71 18.52 -2.33
CA LYS A 101 0.35 17.53 -2.64
C LYS A 101 -0.23 16.22 -3.15
N GLU A 102 -1.34 15.72 -2.63
CA GLU A 102 -1.98 14.48 -3.11
C GLU A 102 -2.38 14.56 -4.58
N ASP A 103 -2.92 15.71 -5.00
CA ASP A 103 -3.31 15.96 -6.40
C ASP A 103 -2.09 16.07 -7.34
N SER A 104 -0.95 16.52 -6.80
CA SER A 104 0.32 16.52 -7.52
C SER A 104 0.92 15.12 -7.64
N ASN A 105 0.73 14.28 -6.62
CA ASN A 105 1.28 12.93 -6.55
C ASN A 105 0.49 11.97 -7.45
N SER A 106 -0.83 12.10 -7.48
CA SER A 106 -1.72 11.33 -8.37
C SER A 106 -1.41 11.59 -9.84
N LYS A 107 -1.21 12.86 -10.24
CA LYS A 107 -0.81 13.23 -11.60
C LYS A 107 0.59 12.74 -11.97
N LYS A 108 1.54 12.75 -11.03
CA LYS A 108 2.88 12.17 -11.25
C LYS A 108 2.80 10.68 -11.49
N LYS A 109 2.04 9.95 -10.67
CA LYS A 109 1.82 8.51 -10.83
C LYS A 109 1.18 8.17 -12.18
N LEU A 110 0.16 8.92 -12.61
CA LEU A 110 -0.45 8.75 -13.93
C LEU A 110 0.53 8.99 -15.09
N LYS A 111 1.46 9.95 -14.96
CA LYS A 111 2.52 10.18 -15.95
C LYS A 111 3.49 9.00 -16.01
N GLU A 112 3.87 8.45 -14.87
CA GLU A 112 4.77 7.29 -14.79
C GLU A 112 4.11 6.03 -15.35
N ASP A 113 2.85 5.77 -15.00
CA ASP A 113 2.10 4.62 -15.52
C ASP A 113 1.93 4.72 -17.03
N TYR A 114 1.68 5.92 -17.57
CA TYR A 114 1.61 6.11 -19.02
C TYR A 114 2.93 5.77 -19.74
N LYS A 115 4.09 6.03 -19.12
CA LYS A 115 5.39 5.66 -19.70
C LYS A 115 5.62 4.16 -19.80
N LYS A 116 4.89 3.34 -19.05
CA LYS A 116 4.97 1.86 -19.13
C LYS A 116 4.30 1.31 -20.39
N ILE A 117 3.43 2.11 -21.03
CA ILE A 117 2.76 1.70 -22.26
C ILE A 117 3.75 1.72 -23.43
N PRO A 118 3.88 0.65 -24.22
CA PRO A 118 4.76 0.63 -25.39
C PRO A 118 4.43 1.74 -26.38
N LEU A 119 5.45 2.37 -26.98
CA LEU A 119 5.27 3.50 -27.91
C LEU A 119 4.42 3.13 -29.14
N ASN A 120 4.49 1.87 -29.58
CA ASN A 120 3.77 1.36 -30.75
C ASN A 120 2.36 0.84 -30.39
N PHE A 121 1.96 0.89 -29.12
CA PHE A 121 0.65 0.43 -28.68
C PHE A 121 -0.46 1.39 -29.12
N LEU A 122 -0.15 2.69 -29.22
CA LEU A 122 -1.09 3.73 -29.64
C LEU A 122 -0.58 4.43 -30.88
N ASP A 123 -1.51 4.87 -31.71
CA ASP A 123 -1.28 5.76 -32.83
C ASP A 123 -0.79 7.15 -32.37
N GLU A 124 0.12 7.75 -33.15
CA GLU A 124 0.83 8.98 -32.77
C GLU A 124 -0.12 10.11 -32.35
N LYS A 125 -1.21 10.29 -33.08
CA LYS A 125 -2.22 11.32 -32.79
C LYS A 125 -2.91 11.10 -31.45
N THR A 126 -3.24 9.85 -31.12
CA THR A 126 -3.84 9.47 -29.84
C THR A 126 -2.85 9.66 -28.70
N ARG A 127 -1.58 9.30 -28.92
CA ARG A 127 -0.48 9.48 -27.96
C ARG A 127 -0.28 10.95 -27.60
N ILE A 128 -0.29 11.83 -28.60
CA ILE A 128 -0.24 13.28 -28.42
C ILE A 128 -1.46 13.77 -27.64
N ALA A 129 -2.67 13.32 -28.00
CA ALA A 129 -3.89 13.73 -27.32
C ALA A 129 -3.92 13.31 -25.84
N ILE A 130 -3.42 12.12 -25.49
CA ILE A 130 -3.27 11.67 -24.11
C ILE A 130 -2.22 12.51 -23.38
N ASN A 131 -1.06 12.76 -23.99
CA ASN A 131 -0.02 13.61 -23.39
C ASN A 131 -0.56 15.00 -23.05
N LYS A 132 -1.34 15.61 -23.96
CA LYS A 132 -2.00 16.88 -23.70
C LYS A 132 -2.98 16.79 -22.53
N LYS A 133 -3.76 15.70 -22.46
CA LYS A 133 -4.70 15.46 -21.35
C LYS A 133 -4.00 15.29 -20.00
N ILE A 134 -2.90 14.54 -19.95
CA ILE A 134 -2.13 14.29 -18.73
C ILE A 134 -1.42 15.56 -18.23
N ASN A 135 -0.92 16.39 -19.15
CA ASN A 135 -0.23 17.62 -18.80
C ASN A 135 -1.15 18.85 -18.66
N GLY A 136 -2.45 18.71 -18.95
CA GLY A 136 -3.41 19.82 -18.83
C GLY A 136 -3.25 20.91 -19.88
N THR A 137 -2.59 20.62 -21.01
CA THR A 137 -2.42 21.60 -22.10
C THR A 137 -3.71 21.74 -22.90
N THR A 138 -3.82 22.83 -23.67
CA THR A 138 -4.99 23.07 -24.53
C THR A 138 -5.19 21.92 -25.52
N ARG A 139 -6.44 21.47 -25.64
CA ARG A 139 -6.85 20.35 -26.51
C ARG A 139 -7.66 20.91 -27.68
N THR A 140 -7.36 20.40 -28.86
CA THR A 140 -8.15 20.67 -30.08
C THR A 140 -9.35 19.73 -30.16
N ASN A 141 -10.31 20.05 -31.02
CA ASN A 141 -11.46 19.16 -31.30
C ASN A 141 -11.01 17.79 -31.82
N SER A 142 -9.92 17.77 -32.60
CA SER A 142 -9.28 16.54 -33.08
C SER A 142 -8.76 15.68 -31.91
N ASP A 143 -8.05 16.29 -30.95
CA ASP A 143 -7.56 15.58 -29.76
C ASP A 143 -8.73 14.94 -28.97
N ASN A 144 -9.83 15.69 -28.81
CA ASN A 144 -11.03 15.17 -28.14
C ASN A 144 -11.67 14.00 -28.90
N TYR A 145 -11.68 14.04 -30.24
CA TYR A 145 -12.14 12.92 -31.06
C TYR A 145 -11.33 11.64 -30.78
N TYR A 146 -9.99 11.71 -30.83
CA TYR A 146 -9.13 10.54 -30.58
C TYR A 146 -9.32 9.99 -29.16
N LEU A 147 -9.45 10.87 -28.15
CA LEU A 147 -9.72 10.44 -26.77
C LEU A 147 -11.06 9.71 -26.61
N ARG A 148 -12.11 10.16 -27.28
CA ARG A 148 -13.41 9.46 -27.27
C ARG A 148 -13.32 8.11 -27.97
N LYS A 149 -12.66 8.06 -29.13
CA LYS A 149 -12.43 6.83 -29.89
C LYS A 149 -11.67 5.82 -29.03
N LEU A 150 -10.56 6.24 -28.41
CA LEU A 150 -9.78 5.42 -27.50
C LEU A 150 -10.61 4.89 -26.34
N LYS A 151 -11.46 5.73 -25.72
CA LYS A 151 -12.33 5.28 -24.62
C LYS A 151 -13.23 4.11 -25.04
N LYS A 152 -13.78 4.17 -26.26
CA LYS A 152 -14.61 3.07 -26.79
C LYS A 152 -13.78 1.81 -27.02
N THR A 153 -12.62 1.94 -27.67
CA THR A 153 -11.72 0.81 -27.92
C THR A 153 -11.23 0.15 -26.64
N VAL A 154 -10.89 0.93 -25.61
CA VAL A 154 -10.50 0.39 -24.29
C VAL A 154 -11.65 -0.39 -23.67
N GLN A 155 -12.89 0.11 -23.76
CA GLN A 155 -14.05 -0.60 -23.22
C GLN A 155 -14.30 -1.94 -23.93
N GLU A 156 -14.17 -1.96 -25.26
CA GLU A 156 -14.27 -3.18 -26.07
C GLU A 156 -13.20 -4.20 -25.66
N LYS A 157 -11.94 -3.76 -25.54
CA LYS A 157 -10.82 -4.63 -25.14
C LYS A 157 -10.93 -5.14 -23.70
N LEU A 158 -11.45 -4.35 -22.77
CA LEU A 158 -11.73 -4.81 -21.41
C LEU A 158 -12.83 -5.89 -21.38
N ASN A 159 -13.83 -5.77 -22.25
CA ASN A 159 -14.83 -6.82 -22.39
C ASN A 159 -14.24 -8.08 -23.02
N GLU A 160 -13.41 -7.95 -24.06
CA GLU A 160 -12.68 -9.08 -24.65
C GLU A 160 -11.79 -9.79 -23.61
N SER A 161 -11.08 -9.02 -22.77
CA SER A 161 -10.22 -9.56 -21.70
C SER A 161 -10.97 -10.51 -20.77
N LYS A 162 -12.23 -10.20 -20.43
CA LYS A 162 -13.06 -11.08 -19.59
C LYS A 162 -13.29 -12.44 -20.23
N TYR A 163 -13.46 -12.48 -21.56
CA TYR A 163 -13.60 -13.74 -22.27
C TYR A 163 -12.27 -14.50 -22.29
N TYR A 164 -11.15 -13.80 -22.48
CA TYR A 164 -9.83 -14.43 -22.42
C TYR A 164 -9.49 -14.97 -21.02
N GLU A 165 -9.90 -14.29 -19.94
CA GLU A 165 -9.77 -14.81 -18.57
C GLU A 165 -10.54 -16.13 -18.36
N ILE A 166 -11.73 -16.25 -18.97
CA ILE A 166 -12.49 -17.51 -18.94
C ILE A 166 -11.73 -18.60 -19.69
N LEU A 167 -11.21 -18.28 -20.87
CA LEU A 167 -10.41 -19.23 -21.67
C LEU A 167 -9.14 -19.64 -20.92
N GLU A 168 -8.43 -18.71 -20.29
CA GLU A 168 -7.25 -18.99 -19.47
C GLU A 168 -7.59 -19.94 -18.31
N LYS A 169 -8.72 -19.73 -17.61
CA LYS A 169 -9.18 -20.66 -16.56
C LYS A 169 -9.44 -22.05 -17.10
N ILE A 170 -10.03 -22.17 -18.29
CA ILE A 170 -10.26 -23.45 -18.94
C ILE A 170 -8.94 -24.13 -19.30
N LEU A 171 -7.98 -23.37 -19.85
CA LEU A 171 -6.67 -23.89 -20.23
C LEU A 171 -5.84 -24.32 -19.02
N ASN A 172 -5.97 -23.62 -17.89
CA ASN A 172 -5.26 -23.95 -16.64
C ASN A 172 -5.92 -25.07 -15.82
N LEU A 173 -7.07 -25.61 -16.24
CA LEU A 173 -7.67 -26.82 -15.66
C LEU A 173 -7.08 -28.11 -16.25
N LEU A 174 -6.28 -28.01 -17.31
CA LEU A 174 -5.45 -29.05 -17.90
C LEU A 174 -4.02 -28.95 -17.39
#